data_AF-A0A7Y3Q343-F1
#
_entry.id   AF-A0A7Y3Q343-F1
#
_cell.length_a   1.000
_cell.length_b   1.000
_cell.length_c   1.000
_cell.angle_alpha   90.00
_cell.angle_beta   90.00
_cell.angle_gamma   90.00
#
_symmetry.space_group_name_H-M   'P 1'
#
loop_
_entity.id
_entity.type
_entity.pdbx_description
1 polymer ?
#
loop_
_entity_poly.entity_id
_entity_poly.type
_entity_poly.pdbx_seq_one_letter_code
_entity_poly.pdbx_strand_id
1 'polypeptide(L)'
;MDNLEHKLPNLSYAYLFGSVCPARGVGEAIIVPWVNKEIMINHLAQISKATIKGRHAVVIMDGASWHTDDIAAQFDNVSIIKLPPYSPELNPI
;
A
#
# COMPACT_ATOMS: atom_id res chain seq x y z
N MET A 1 5.86 -24.82 37.40
CA MET A 1 5.66 -23.36 37.23
C MET A 1 4.91 -23.21 35.93
N ASP A 2 3.59 -23.10 36.02
CA ASP A 2 2.71 -22.95 34.86
C ASP A 2 2.60 -21.47 34.45
N ASN A 3 2.51 -21.30 33.12
CA ASN A 3 1.87 -20.21 32.36
C ASN A 3 2.49 -18.80 32.32
N LEU A 4 2.98 -18.44 31.11
CA LEU A 4 2.63 -17.17 30.45
C LEU A 4 2.87 -17.22 28.93
N GLU A 5 2.52 -18.31 28.25
CA GLU A 5 2.17 -18.24 26.82
C GLU A 5 0.66 -18.01 26.74
N HIS A 6 0.23 -16.75 26.66
CA HIS A 6 -1.08 -16.46 26.09
C HIS A 6 -1.03 -16.79 24.59
N LYS A 7 -1.12 -18.08 24.25
CA LYS A 7 -1.47 -18.53 22.91
C LYS A 7 -2.86 -17.99 22.60
N LEU A 8 -2.90 -16.87 21.90
CA LEU A 8 -4.09 -16.49 21.15
C LEU A 8 -4.48 -17.70 20.28
N PRO A 9 -5.78 -18.04 20.16
CA PRO A 9 -6.24 -19.14 19.32
C PRO A 9 -5.68 -18.97 17.90
N ASN A 10 -5.57 -20.06 17.11
CA ASN A 10 -5.04 -20.06 15.73
C ASN A 10 -5.68 -18.96 14.84
N LEU A 11 -5.14 -17.74 14.90
CA LEU A 11 -5.59 -16.60 14.13
C LEU A 11 -4.82 -16.62 12.81
N SER A 12 -5.52 -16.91 11.72
CA SER A 12 -5.01 -16.67 10.37
C SER A 12 -5.27 -15.22 9.99
N TYR A 13 -4.23 -14.49 9.61
CA TYR A 13 -4.33 -13.14 9.09
C TYR A 13 -3.74 -13.07 7.68
N ALA A 14 -4.19 -12.07 6.92
CA ALA A 14 -3.60 -11.65 5.68
C ALA A 14 -3.67 -10.11 5.63
N TYR A 15 -2.78 -9.51 4.86
CA TYR A 15 -2.75 -8.08 4.63
C TYR A 15 -3.23 -7.79 3.21
N LEU A 16 -3.96 -6.69 3.05
CA LEU A 16 -4.42 -6.18 1.78
C LEU A 16 -3.74 -4.83 1.54
N PHE A 17 -3.00 -4.72 0.45
CA PHE A 17 -2.63 -3.42 -0.11
C PHE A 17 -3.66 -3.09 -1.17
N GLY A 18 -4.38 -1.98 -0.99
CA GLY A 18 -5.40 -1.53 -1.91
C GLY A 18 -5.12 -0.10 -2.36
N SER A 19 -5.52 0.20 -3.59
CA SER A 19 -5.56 1.57 -4.11
C SER A 19 -6.78 1.75 -5.00
N VAL A 20 -7.31 2.96 -5.03
CA VAL A 20 -8.43 3.34 -5.89
C VAL A 20 -8.10 4.60 -6.65
N CYS A 21 -8.64 4.71 -7.87
CA CYS A 21 -8.69 5.94 -8.64
C CYS A 21 -10.14 6.45 -8.61
N PRO A 22 -10.49 7.38 -7.71
CA PRO A 22 -11.88 7.83 -7.54
C PRO A 22 -12.51 8.39 -8.82
N ALA A 23 -11.72 9.11 -9.62
CA ALA A 23 -12.17 9.69 -10.88
C ALA A 23 -12.58 8.66 -11.95
N ARG A 24 -12.06 7.42 -11.84
CA ARG A 24 -12.30 6.35 -12.82
C ARG A 24 -13.11 5.19 -12.27
N GLY A 25 -13.32 5.12 -10.95
CA GLY A 25 -14.01 4.00 -10.29
C GLY A 25 -13.28 2.66 -10.44
N VAL A 26 -11.96 2.67 -10.58
CA VAL A 26 -11.11 1.46 -10.69
C VAL A 26 -10.15 1.37 -9.52
N GLY A 27 -9.66 0.18 -9.21
CA GLY A 27 -8.68 -0.03 -8.16
C GLY A 27 -7.79 -1.23 -8.43
N GLU A 28 -6.63 -1.24 -7.79
CA GLU A 28 -5.68 -2.34 -7.79
C GLU A 28 -5.52 -2.87 -6.37
N ALA A 29 -5.23 -4.16 -6.22
CA ALA A 29 -4.98 -4.74 -4.91
C ALA A 29 -4.09 -5.98 -4.95
N ILE A 30 -3.39 -6.23 -3.84
CA ILE A 30 -2.64 -7.47 -3.60
C ILE A 30 -2.87 -7.97 -2.17
N ILE A 31 -3.17 -9.26 -2.03
CA ILE A 31 -3.28 -9.96 -0.74
C ILE A 31 -1.95 -10.65 -0.47
N VAL A 32 -1.42 -10.45 0.73
CA VAL A 32 -0.10 -10.97 1.13
C VAL A 32 -0.09 -11.46 2.58
N PRO A 33 0.78 -12.42 2.93
CA PRO A 33 0.93 -12.92 4.29
C PRO A 33 1.73 -12.00 5.25
N TRP A 34 2.46 -11.00 4.74
CA TRP A 34 3.21 -10.02 5.55
C TRP A 34 3.31 -8.67 4.82
N VAL A 35 3.79 -7.62 5.51
CA VAL A 35 3.97 -6.27 4.94
C VAL A 35 5.44 -5.88 4.92
N ASN A 36 5.92 -5.34 3.81
CA ASN A 36 7.26 -4.76 3.70
C ASN A 36 7.34 -3.81 2.48
N LYS A 37 8.50 -3.17 2.34
CA LYS A 37 8.80 -2.26 1.23
C LYS A 37 8.68 -2.93 -0.15
N GLU A 38 9.14 -4.17 -0.29
CA GLU A 38 9.11 -4.90 -1.57
C GLU A 38 7.68 -5.17 -2.06
N ILE A 39 6.78 -5.52 -1.14
CA ILE A 39 5.36 -5.72 -1.46
C ILE A 39 4.71 -4.40 -1.88
N MET A 40 5.04 -3.29 -1.22
CA MET A 40 4.56 -1.98 -1.64
C MET A 40 5.04 -1.63 -3.06
N ILE A 41 6.30 -1.92 -3.38
CA ILE A 41 6.84 -1.76 -4.74
C ILE A 41 6.07 -2.63 -5.74
N ASN A 42 5.76 -3.89 -5.41
CA ASN A 42 4.95 -4.77 -6.26
C ASN A 42 3.52 -4.23 -6.48
N HIS A 43 2.92 -3.63 -5.44
CA HIS A 43 1.62 -2.98 -5.56
C HIS A 43 1.69 -1.75 -6.48
N LEU A 44 2.73 -0.91 -6.35
CA LEU A 44 2.96 0.21 -7.27
C LEU A 44 3.19 -0.26 -8.72
N ALA A 45 3.79 -1.43 -8.92
CA ALA A 45 3.93 -2.02 -10.26
C ALA A 45 2.57 -2.42 -10.86
N GLN A 46 1.59 -2.87 -10.06
CA GLN A 46 0.22 -3.08 -10.54
C GLN A 46 -0.41 -1.76 -11.00
N ILE A 47 -0.29 -0.71 -10.20
CA ILE A 47 -0.78 0.64 -10.52
C ILE A 47 -0.12 1.18 -11.80
N SER A 48 1.21 1.05 -11.92
CA SER A 48 1.97 1.46 -13.10
C SER A 48 1.46 0.77 -14.37
N LYS A 49 1.19 -0.55 -14.31
CA LYS A 49 0.64 -1.33 -15.43
C LYS A 49 -0.81 -0.96 -15.76
N ALA A 50 -1.63 -0.68 -14.75
CA ALA A 50 -3.04 -0.28 -14.91
C ALA A 50 -3.21 1.18 -15.36
N THR A 51 -2.15 1.98 -15.23
CA THR A 51 -2.14 3.38 -15.67
C THR A 51 -2.20 3.43 -17.19
N ILE A 52 -3.22 4.12 -17.72
CA ILE A 52 -3.44 4.26 -19.15
C ILE A 52 -2.21 4.92 -19.78
N LYS A 53 -1.76 4.40 -20.93
CA LYS A 53 -0.64 4.98 -21.70
C LYS A 53 -0.81 6.49 -21.89
N GLY A 54 0.25 7.25 -21.58
CA GLY A 54 0.24 8.72 -21.65
C GLY A 54 -0.39 9.41 -20.43
N ARG A 55 -0.74 8.66 -19.37
CA ARG A 55 -1.14 9.20 -18.07
C ARG A 55 -0.07 8.90 -17.02
N HIS A 56 -0.13 9.67 -15.94
CA HIS A 56 0.72 9.52 -14.77
C HIS A 56 -0.17 9.27 -13.54
N ALA A 57 0.14 8.25 -12.76
CA ALA A 57 -0.54 7.98 -11.50
C ALA A 57 0.16 8.73 -10.36
N VAL A 58 -0.62 9.45 -9.57
CA VAL A 58 -0.17 10.04 -8.30
C VAL A 58 -0.85 9.27 -7.19
N VAL A 59 -0.07 8.58 -6.37
CA VAL A 59 -0.54 7.77 -5.25
C VAL A 59 -0.39 8.57 -3.96
N ILE A 60 -1.50 8.77 -3.25
CA ILE A 60 -1.51 9.38 -1.93
C ILE A 60 -1.43 8.26 -0.90
N MET A 61 -0.50 8.35 0.05
CA MET A 61 -0.34 7.34 1.11
C MET A 61 0.15 7.95 2.41
N ASP A 62 -0.02 7.21 3.51
CA ASP A 62 0.49 7.59 4.83
C ASP A 62 2.02 7.46 4.93
N GLY A 63 2.57 7.78 6.11
CA GLY A 63 3.99 7.71 6.42
C GLY A 63 4.45 6.40 7.08
N ALA A 64 3.80 5.25 6.82
CA ALA A 64 4.26 3.96 7.35
C ALA A 64 5.75 3.70 7.02
N SER A 65 6.44 2.93 7.86
CA SER A 65 7.89 2.71 7.72
C SER A 65 8.32 2.07 6.39
N TRP A 66 7.40 1.37 5.71
CA TRP A 66 7.60 0.79 4.37
C TRP A 66 7.13 1.70 3.22
N HIS A 67 6.56 2.88 3.50
CA HIS A 67 6.24 3.93 2.52
C HIS A 67 7.41 4.93 2.41
N THR A 68 8.59 4.44 2.01
CA THR A 68 9.79 5.29 1.86
C THR A 68 9.76 6.09 0.54
N ASP A 69 10.50 7.19 0.44
CA ASP A 69 10.40 8.10 -0.72
C ASP A 69 10.88 7.46 -2.04
N ASP A 70 11.67 6.39 -1.96
CA ASP A 70 12.31 5.74 -3.10
C ASP A 70 11.51 4.56 -3.69
N ILE A 71 10.38 4.16 -3.09
CA ILE A 71 9.60 3.00 -3.57
C ILE A 71 9.01 3.20 -4.97
N ALA A 72 8.83 4.45 -5.42
CA ALA A 72 8.37 4.76 -6.77
C ALA A 72 9.50 5.03 -7.78
N ALA A 73 10.76 5.05 -7.36
CA ALA A 73 11.87 5.56 -8.16
C ALA A 73 12.11 4.81 -9.48
N GLN A 74 11.68 3.54 -9.56
CA GLN A 74 11.84 2.72 -10.77
C GLN A 74 10.71 2.87 -11.80
N PHE A 75 9.64 3.60 -11.48
CA PHE A 75 8.50 3.78 -12.36
C PHE A 75 8.54 5.17 -13.01
N ASP A 76 8.41 5.22 -14.33
CA ASP A 76 8.38 6.46 -15.09
C ASP A 76 7.02 7.17 -15.05
N ASN A 77 5.96 6.45 -14.68
CA ASN A 77 4.57 6.88 -14.74
C ASN A 77 3.84 6.86 -13.38
N VAL A 78 4.57 6.72 -12.27
CA VAL A 78 4.01 6.74 -10.92
C VAL A 78 4.80 7.70 -10.03
N SER A 79 4.11 8.51 -9.24
CA SER A 79 4.71 9.31 -8.18
C SER A 79 3.88 9.25 -6.90
N ILE A 80 4.51 9.59 -5.78
CA ILE A 80 3.91 9.47 -4.46
C ILE A 80 3.82 10.84 -3.80
N ILE A 81 2.69 11.07 -3.12
CA ILE A 81 2.50 12.19 -2.20
C ILE A 81 2.19 11.59 -0.82
N LYS A 82 2.96 12.02 0.19
CA LYS A 82 2.72 11.62 1.57
C LYS A 82 1.71 12.55 2.23
N LEU A 83 0.80 11.96 2.99
CA LEU A 83 -0.10 12.69 3.86
C LEU A 83 0.68 13.38 5.00
N PRO A 84 0.16 14.49 5.55
CA PRO A 84 0.62 15.02 6.82
C PRO A 84 0.56 13.93 7.91
N PRO A 85 1.50 13.92 8.87
CA PRO A 85 1.45 12.99 10.00
C PRO A 85 0.11 13.10 10.76
N TYR A 86 -0.43 11.95 11.17
CA TYR A 86 -1.67 11.84 11.95
C TYR A 86 -2.94 12.36 11.26
N SER A 87 -3.00 12.31 9.93
CA SER A 87 -4.20 12.64 9.14
C SER A 87 -4.87 11.41 8.49
N PRO A 88 -5.38 10.44 9.27
CA PRO A 88 -6.06 9.27 8.71
C PRO A 88 -7.33 9.64 7.93
N GLU A 89 -7.98 10.76 8.24
CA GLU A 89 -9.15 11.28 7.53
C GLU A 89 -8.88 11.63 6.07
N LEU A 90 -7.61 11.78 5.69
CA LEU A 90 -7.18 12.07 4.33
C LEU A 90 -6.78 10.82 3.54
N ASN A 91 -6.70 9.65 4.19
CA ASN A 91 -6.46 8.39 3.50
C ASN A 91 -7.80 7.80 3.03
N PRO A 92 -8.07 7.74 1.72
CA PRO A 92 -9.36 7.27 1.20
C PRO A 92 -9.60 5.77 1.36
N ILE A 93 -8.63 5.02 1.92
CA ILE A 93 -8.67 3.57 2.16
C ILE A 93 -8.27 3.26 3.60
#